data_AF-A0A7Y1VW72-F1
#
_entry.id   AF-A0A7Y1VW72-F1
#
_cell.length_a   1.000
_cell.length_b   1.000
_cell.length_c   1.000
_cell.angle_alpha   90.00
_cell.angle_beta   90.00
_cell.angle_gamma   90.00
#
_symmetry.space_group_name_H-M   'P 1'
#
loop_
_entity.id
_entity.type
_entity.pdbx_description
1 polymer ?
#
loop_
_entity_poly.entity_id
_entity_poly.type
_entity_poly.pdbx_seq_one_letter_code
_entity_poly.pdbx_strand_id
1 'polypeptide(L)'
;MRAIWKGHIRFSLVTIPIRMYSAIESSQSISFRQLHKEDNGPIGYQKVCKVCDEKVTGSDIVKGYEYESDQYVIVEDQDLQKIKLKSTKVIDIEAFVNADEVNPALFDSPYFAGPDGEVASKAYSLLCQTLKDSNK
;
A
#
# COMPACT_ATOMS: atom_id res chain seq x y z
N MET A 1 1.49 15.94 5.15
CA MET A 1 0.82 14.67 4.77
C MET A 1 1.67 13.97 3.71
N ARG A 2 2.14 12.74 3.96
CA ARG A 2 2.99 11.99 3.02
C ARG A 2 2.10 11.19 2.06
N ALA A 3 2.37 11.26 0.76
CA ALA A 3 1.67 10.42 -0.21
C ALA A 3 2.01 8.95 0.04
N ILE A 4 0.99 8.11 0.18
CA ILE A 4 1.14 6.66 0.36
C ILE A 4 1.24 5.94 -0.99
N TRP A 5 0.71 6.55 -2.05
CA TRP A 5 0.70 5.99 -3.39
C TRP A 5 0.77 7.09 -4.45
N LYS A 6 1.38 6.74 -5.60
CA LYS A 6 1.45 7.58 -6.79
C LYS A 6 1.07 6.76 -8.01
N GLY A 7 0.31 7.36 -8.91
CA GLY A 7 -0.11 6.73 -10.15
C GLY A 7 -0.95 7.68 -10.98
N HIS A 8 -1.88 7.15 -11.74
CA HIS A 8 -2.67 7.92 -12.70
C HIS A 8 -4.15 7.58 -12.56
N ILE A 9 -5.02 8.56 -12.74
CA ILE A 9 -6.43 8.32 -13.09
C ILE A 9 -6.53 8.32 -14.60
N ARG A 10 -7.19 7.33 -15.17
CA ARG A 10 -7.43 7.25 -16.62
C ARG A 10 -8.92 7.10 -16.90
N PHE A 11 -9.39 7.84 -17.89
CA PHE A 11 -10.73 7.67 -18.44
C PHE A 11 -10.67 7.96 -19.93
N SER A 12 -11.08 6.99 -20.74
CA SER A 12 -10.94 7.07 -22.20
C SER A 12 -9.49 7.43 -22.60
N LEU A 13 -9.28 8.59 -23.23
CA LEU A 13 -7.97 9.08 -23.69
C LEU A 13 -7.27 10.01 -22.69
N VAL A 14 -7.91 10.35 -21.58
CA VAL A 14 -7.37 11.29 -20.59
C VAL A 14 -6.64 10.51 -19.51
N THR A 15 -5.39 10.92 -19.23
CA THR A 15 -4.57 10.37 -18.15
C THR A 15 -4.08 11.50 -17.26
N ILE A 16 -4.40 11.45 -15.98
CA ILE A 16 -4.09 12.49 -14.99
C ILE A 16 -3.19 11.88 -13.91
N PRO A 17 -1.93 12.33 -13.80
CA PRO A 17 -1.05 11.95 -12.69
C PRO A 17 -1.65 12.39 -11.34
N ILE A 18 -1.70 11.47 -10.38
CA ILE A 18 -2.23 11.72 -9.04
C ILE A 18 -1.36 11.13 -7.93
N ARG A 19 -1.57 11.66 -6.72
CA ARG A 19 -1.06 11.16 -5.46
C ARG A 19 -2.22 10.87 -4.53
N MET A 20 -2.12 9.77 -3.78
CA MET A 20 -3.09 9.44 -2.74
C MET A 20 -2.49 9.64 -1.35
N TYR A 21 -3.32 10.12 -0.45
CA TYR A 21 -3.02 10.41 0.94
C TYR A 21 -4.04 9.69 1.81
N SER A 22 -3.60 9.10 2.92
CA SER A 22 -4.52 8.54 3.91
C SER A 22 -5.42 9.64 4.46
N ALA A 23 -6.74 9.45 4.44
CA ALA A 23 -7.68 10.37 5.09
C ALA A 23 -7.68 10.20 6.62
N ILE A 24 -7.14 9.08 7.11
CA ILE A 24 -7.02 8.75 8.53
C ILE A 24 -5.56 8.90 8.94
N GLU A 25 -5.29 9.63 10.01
CA GLU A 25 -3.95 9.81 10.55
C GLU A 25 -3.67 8.77 11.64
N SER A 26 -2.83 7.77 11.35
CA SER A 26 -2.36 6.78 12.33
C SER A 26 -1.11 7.23 13.11
N SER A 27 -0.69 8.49 12.93
CA SER A 27 0.53 9.08 13.49
C SER A 27 0.50 9.32 15.00
N GLN A 28 -0.64 9.11 15.66
CA GLN A 28 -0.74 9.13 17.13
C GLN A 28 -0.33 7.82 17.81
N SER A 29 0.17 6.83 17.07
CA SER A 29 0.72 5.62 17.70
C SER A 29 2.05 5.95 18.40
N ILE A 30 1.99 6.05 19.74
CA ILE A 30 3.19 6.05 20.58
C ILE A 30 3.91 4.72 20.32
N SER A 31 5.15 4.78 19.81
CA SER A 31 5.99 3.60 19.62
C SER A 31 7.05 3.52 20.71
N PHE A 32 7.21 2.35 21.30
CA PHE A 32 8.22 2.08 22.31
C PHE A 32 9.38 1.29 21.70
N ARG A 33 10.61 1.70 21.99
CA ARG A 33 11.78 0.87 21.76
C ARG A 33 11.98 -0.03 22.97
N GLN A 34 12.32 -1.29 22.72
CA GLN A 34 12.73 -2.19 23.80
C GLN A 34 14.15 -1.80 24.25
N LEU A 35 14.28 -1.54 25.55
CA LEU A 35 15.54 -1.21 26.20
C LEU A 35 15.88 -2.30 27.21
N HIS A 36 17.17 -2.57 27.37
CA HIS A 36 17.67 -3.43 28.42
C HIS A 36 17.41 -2.78 29.79
N LYS A 37 16.85 -3.54 30.72
CA LYS A 37 16.30 -3.03 31.99
C LYS A 37 17.36 -2.37 32.89
N GLU A 38 18.62 -2.80 32.79
CA GLU A 38 19.68 -2.38 33.70
C GLU A 38 20.42 -1.12 33.22
N ASP A 39 20.69 -1.02 31.92
CA ASP A 39 21.54 0.04 31.34
C ASP A 39 20.80 0.93 30.33
N ASN A 40 19.51 0.65 30.05
CA ASN A 40 18.70 1.30 29.03
C ASN A 40 19.28 1.24 27.61
N GLY A 41 20.16 0.26 27.34
CA GLY A 41 20.71 0.00 26.02
C GLY A 41 19.63 -0.54 25.06
N PRO A 42 19.68 -0.20 23.76
CA PRO A 42 18.73 -0.74 22.78
C PRO A 42 18.95 -2.25 22.55
N ILE A 43 17.88 -3.03 22.47
CA ILE A 43 17.94 -4.47 22.21
C ILE A 43 18.20 -4.77 20.73
N GLY A 44 19.16 -5.65 20.45
CA GLY A 44 19.43 -6.23 19.14
C GLY A 44 18.88 -7.66 19.01
N TYR A 45 18.56 -8.08 17.78
CA TYR A 45 18.05 -9.42 17.48
C TYR A 45 19.00 -10.16 16.54
N GLN A 46 19.18 -11.46 16.78
CA GLN A 46 19.90 -12.37 15.89
C GLN A 46 18.96 -13.48 15.44
N LYS A 47 19.03 -13.85 14.17
CA LYS A 47 18.27 -14.98 13.61
C LYS A 47 19.15 -16.22 13.67
N VAL A 48 18.60 -17.31 14.18
CA VAL A 48 19.32 -18.59 14.37
C VAL A 48 18.51 -19.71 13.76
N CYS A 49 19.16 -20.59 12.99
CA CYS A 49 18.52 -21.77 12.42
C CYS A 49 18.31 -22.82 13.51
N LYS A 50 17.08 -23.32 13.69
CA LYS A 50 16.76 -24.30 14.74
C LYS A 50 17.35 -25.70 14.50
N VAL A 51 17.83 -25.99 13.28
CA VAL A 51 18.36 -27.31 12.91
C VAL A 51 19.87 -27.41 13.15
N CYS A 52 20.63 -26.38 12.75
CA CYS A 52 22.09 -26.36 12.87
C CYS A 52 22.63 -25.40 13.95
N ASP A 53 21.76 -24.63 14.61
CA ASP A 53 22.10 -23.62 15.62
C ASP A 53 23.01 -22.48 15.10
N GLU A 54 23.10 -22.32 13.79
CA GLU A 54 23.92 -21.29 13.16
C GLU A 54 23.18 -19.95 13.07
N LYS A 55 23.94 -18.86 13.24
CA LYS A 55 23.46 -17.50 13.03
C LYS A 55 23.35 -17.24 11.54
N VAL A 56 22.15 -16.87 11.10
CA VAL A 56 21.82 -16.64 9.69
C VAL A 56 21.49 -15.19 9.42
N THR A 57 21.80 -14.74 8.20
CA THR A 57 21.45 -13.41 7.73
C THR A 57 20.17 -13.43 6.92
N GLY A 58 19.70 -12.26 6.47
CA GLY A 58 18.50 -12.18 5.63
C GLY A 58 18.63 -12.92 4.29
N SER A 59 19.83 -13.02 3.72
CA SER A 59 20.06 -13.73 2.45
C SER A 59 19.99 -15.24 2.57
N ASP A 60 20.20 -15.77 3.77
CA ASP A 60 20.19 -17.22 4.04
C ASP A 60 18.78 -17.72 4.37
N ILE A 61 17.77 -16.84 4.36
CA ILE A 61 16.40 -17.13 4.78
C ILE A 61 15.47 -17.08 3.57
N VAL A 62 14.85 -18.22 3.28
CA VAL A 62 13.77 -18.35 2.31
C VAL A 62 12.41 -18.28 3.00
N LYS A 63 11.34 -17.97 2.25
CA LYS A 63 9.96 -18.03 2.75
C LYS A 63 9.42 -19.43 2.51
N GLY A 64 8.87 -20.06 3.55
CA GLY A 64 8.17 -21.33 3.45
C GLY A 64 6.71 -21.17 3.84
N TYR A 65 5.80 -21.83 3.13
CA TYR A 65 4.40 -21.99 3.51
C TYR A 65 4.18 -23.41 4.04
N GLU A 66 3.77 -23.52 5.30
CA GLU A 66 3.45 -24.81 5.92
C GLU A 66 2.08 -25.29 5.43
N TYR A 67 2.06 -26.40 4.67
CA TYR A 67 0.82 -26.98 4.13
C TYR A 67 0.35 -28.20 4.91
N GLU A 68 1.27 -28.85 5.62
CA GLU A 68 1.02 -29.88 6.62
C GLU A 68 2.05 -29.70 7.75
N SER A 69 1.79 -30.26 8.93
CA SER A 69 2.69 -30.12 10.08
C SER A 69 4.12 -30.52 9.73
N ASP A 70 5.06 -29.59 9.94
CA ASP A 70 6.48 -29.71 9.60
C ASP A 70 6.78 -29.95 8.10
N GLN A 71 5.82 -29.70 7.20
CA GLN A 71 6.00 -29.77 5.75
C GLN A 71 5.80 -28.41 5.09
N TYR A 72 6.83 -27.94 4.37
CA TYR A 72 6.89 -26.59 3.84
C TYR A 72 7.08 -26.59 2.32
N VAL A 73 6.32 -25.75 1.62
CA VAL A 73 6.62 -25.35 0.23
C VAL A 73 7.45 -24.08 0.28
N ILE A 74 8.63 -24.10 -0.35
CA ILE A 74 9.48 -22.90 -0.49
C ILE A 74 8.86 -21.99 -1.54
N VAL A 75 8.65 -20.73 -1.18
CA VAL A 75 8.13 -19.69 -2.07
C VAL A 75 9.26 -18.71 -2.37
N GLU A 76 9.77 -18.77 -3.60
CA GLU A 76 10.79 -17.84 -4.05
C GLU A 76 10.17 -16.52 -4.52
N ASP A 77 10.97 -15.45 -4.50
CA ASP A 77 10.52 -14.16 -5.02
C ASP A 77 10.18 -14.24 -6.52
N GLN A 78 10.78 -15.17 -7.27
CA GLN A 78 10.45 -15.40 -8.69
C GLN A 78 9.05 -15.99 -8.87
N ASP A 79 8.61 -16.88 -7.98
CA ASP A 79 7.27 -17.46 -8.05
C ASP A 79 6.21 -16.41 -7.74
N LEU A 80 6.49 -15.53 -6.78
CA LEU A 80 5.66 -14.34 -6.52
C LEU A 80 5.62 -13.40 -7.72
N GLN A 81 6.73 -13.22 -8.44
CA GLN A 81 6.76 -12.40 -9.66
C GLN A 81 5.94 -12.98 -10.80
N LYS A 82 5.90 -14.31 -10.97
CA LYS A 82 5.07 -14.97 -11.99
C LYS A 82 3.58 -14.79 -11.72
N ILE A 83 3.18 -14.70 -10.45
CA ILE A 83 1.78 -14.52 -10.02
C ILE A 83 1.37 -13.05 -10.02
N LYS A 84 2.31 -12.11 -9.91
CA LYS A 84 1.99 -10.67 -9.83
C LYS A 84 1.02 -10.27 -10.93
N LEU A 85 -0.22 -9.99 -10.51
CA LEU A 85 -1.17 -9.22 -11.29
C LEU A 85 -0.43 -7.98 -11.79
N LYS A 86 -0.64 -7.62 -13.07
CA LYS A 86 -0.12 -6.36 -13.62
C LYS A 86 -0.63 -5.23 -12.73
N SER A 87 0.17 -4.83 -11.75
CA SER A 87 -0.09 -3.68 -10.89
C SER A 87 0.12 -2.45 -11.74
N THR A 88 -0.83 -2.14 -12.61
CA THR A 88 -0.87 -0.85 -13.27
C THR A 88 -1.08 0.18 -12.19
N LYS A 89 -0.15 1.13 -12.04
CA LYS A 89 -0.32 2.31 -11.19
C LYS A 89 -1.34 3.27 -11.84
N VAL A 90 -2.51 2.73 -12.18
CA VAL A 90 -3.57 3.34 -12.96
C VAL A 90 -4.89 2.94 -12.32
N ILE A 91 -5.69 3.94 -12.01
CA ILE A 91 -7.09 3.81 -11.60
C ILE A 91 -7.90 4.16 -12.85
N ASP A 92 -8.53 3.15 -13.45
CA ASP A 92 -9.41 3.34 -14.59
C ASP A 92 -10.81 3.73 -14.08
N ILE A 93 -11.34 4.86 -14.53
CA ILE A 93 -12.73 5.24 -14.27
C ILE A 93 -13.60 4.50 -15.29
N GLU A 94 -14.42 3.58 -14.78
CA GLU A 94 -15.38 2.84 -15.60
C GLU A 94 -16.67 3.61 -15.83
N ALA A 95 -17.15 4.32 -14.80
CA ALA A 95 -18.39 5.08 -14.85
C ALA A 95 -18.38 6.25 -13.87
N PHE A 96 -19.26 7.22 -14.14
CA PHE A 96 -19.59 8.30 -13.21
C PHE A 96 -21.04 8.10 -12.75
N VAL A 97 -21.21 7.75 -11.48
CA VAL A 97 -22.49 7.43 -10.83
C VAL A 97 -22.92 8.59 -9.94
N ASN A 98 -24.18 8.63 -9.52
CA ASN A 98 -24.62 9.59 -8.53
C ASN A 98 -24.11 9.17 -7.14
N ALA A 99 -23.85 10.13 -6.26
CA ALA A 99 -23.27 9.86 -4.95
C ALA A 99 -24.15 8.95 -4.06
N ASP A 100 -25.47 8.95 -4.27
CA ASP A 100 -26.45 8.13 -3.55
C ASP A 100 -26.54 6.68 -4.06
N GLU A 101 -25.98 6.39 -5.25
CA GLU A 101 -25.91 5.03 -5.79
C GLU A 101 -24.84 4.17 -5.09
N VAL A 102 -23.89 4.79 -4.37
CA VAL A 102 -22.81 4.09 -3.67
C VAL A 102 -23.10 4.07 -2.16
N ASN A 103 -23.40 2.88 -1.62
CA ASN A 103 -23.62 2.71 -0.19
C ASN A 103 -22.31 2.98 0.59
N PRO A 104 -22.30 3.91 1.56
CA PRO A 104 -21.10 4.22 2.36
C PRO A 104 -20.51 3.03 3.12
N ALA A 105 -21.30 1.99 3.40
CA ALA A 105 -20.82 0.76 4.04
C ALA A 105 -19.85 -0.05 3.16
N LEU A 106 -19.74 0.27 1.86
CA LEU A 106 -18.78 -0.34 0.93
C LEU A 106 -17.39 0.30 1.01
N PHE A 107 -17.22 1.40 1.75
CA PHE A 107 -15.92 2.05 1.93
C PHE A 107 -15.13 1.36 3.04
N ASP A 108 -13.97 0.78 2.68
CA ASP A 108 -13.03 0.20 3.65
C ASP A 108 -12.14 1.28 4.28
N SER A 109 -11.22 1.83 3.47
CA SER A 109 -10.29 2.88 3.91
C SER A 109 -10.41 4.12 3.03
N PRO A 110 -10.80 5.28 3.59
CA PRO A 110 -10.91 6.51 2.83
C PRO A 110 -9.53 7.11 2.52
N TYR A 111 -9.38 7.58 1.29
CA TYR A 111 -8.17 8.25 0.80
C TYR A 111 -8.53 9.56 0.13
N PHE A 112 -7.68 10.57 0.31
CA PHE A 112 -7.72 11.77 -0.51
C PHE A 112 -6.81 11.59 -1.72
N ALA A 113 -7.35 11.85 -2.91
CA ALA A 113 -6.56 11.99 -4.13
C ALA A 113 -6.23 13.47 -4.37
N GLY A 114 -5.08 13.73 -5.00
CA GLY A 114 -4.69 15.07 -5.45
C GLY A 114 -3.77 14.99 -6.65
N PRO A 115 -3.60 16.09 -7.40
CA PRO A 115 -2.78 16.09 -8.61
C PRO A 115 -1.29 15.89 -8.30
N ASP A 116 -0.59 15.14 -9.16
CA ASP A 116 0.86 15.05 -9.14
C ASP A 116 1.49 16.13 -10.04
N GLY A 117 1.79 17.29 -9.45
CA GLY A 117 2.47 18.40 -10.13
C GLY A 117 1.54 19.41 -10.81
N GLU A 118 2.12 20.51 -11.30
CA GLU A 118 1.36 21.63 -11.87
C GLU A 118 0.62 21.25 -13.16
N VAL A 119 1.22 20.40 -13.99
CA VAL A 119 0.63 19.95 -15.26
C VAL A 119 -0.68 19.18 -15.03
N ALA A 120 -0.74 18.37 -13.97
CA ALA A 120 -1.94 17.61 -13.61
C ALA A 120 -3.02 18.49 -12.94
N SER A 121 -2.62 19.62 -12.34
CA SER A 121 -3.49 20.46 -11.51
C SER A 121 -4.74 20.95 -12.24
N LYS A 122 -4.59 21.45 -13.48
CA LYS A 122 -5.72 21.96 -14.28
C LYS A 122 -6.71 20.86 -14.65
N ALA A 123 -6.20 19.73 -15.17
CA ALA A 123 -7.04 18.61 -15.58
C ALA A 123 -7.76 17.97 -14.39
N TYR A 124 -7.06 17.80 -13.26
CA TYR A 124 -7.64 17.27 -12.03
C TYR A 124 -8.71 18.20 -11.46
N SER A 125 -8.45 19.51 -11.43
CA SER A 125 -9.41 20.50 -10.94
C SER A 125 -10.68 20.53 -11.79
N LEU A 126 -10.54 20.45 -13.13
CA LEU A 126 -11.67 20.38 -14.04
C LEU A 126 -12.51 19.12 -13.79
N LEU A 127 -11.88 17.96 -13.63
CA LEU A 127 -12.58 16.72 -13.27
C LEU A 127 -13.36 16.89 -11.97
N CYS A 128 -12.72 17.36 -10.89
CA CYS A 128 -13.39 17.57 -9.61
C CYS A 128 -14.55 18.57 -9.68
N GLN A 129 -14.38 19.67 -10.42
CA GLN A 129 -15.43 20.67 -10.59
C GLN A 129 -16.61 20.09 -11.36
N THR A 130 -16.35 19.33 -12.42
CA THR A 130 -17.39 18.72 -13.26
C THR A 130 -18.20 17.69 -12.48
N LEU A 131 -17.54 16.88 -11.64
CA LEU A 131 -18.22 15.92 -10.75
C LEU A 131 -19.14 16.63 -9.76
N LYS A 132 -18.65 17.68 -9.10
CA LYS A 132 -19.46 18.52 -8.19
C LYS A 132 -20.67 19.14 -8.89
N ASP A 133 -20.45 19.74 -10.06
CA ASP A 133 -21.51 20.44 -10.81
C ASP A 133 -22.57 19.47 -11.36
N SER A 134 -22.17 18.24 -11.69
CA SER A 134 -23.07 17.18 -12.17
C SER A 134 -23.65 16.30 -11.05
N ASN A 135 -23.33 16.60 -9.78
CA ASN A 135 -23.72 15.84 -8.60
C ASN A 135 -23.34 14.34 -8.67
N LYS A 136 -22.13 14.09 -9.15
CA LYS A 136 -21.50 12.77 -9.27
C LYS A 136 -20.29 12.63 -8.34
#